data_AF-A0A3L7SJZ6-F1
#
_entry.id   AF-A0A3L7SJZ6-F1
#
_cell.length_a   1.000
_cell.length_b   1.000
_cell.length_c   1.000
_cell.angle_alpha   90.00
_cell.angle_beta   90.00
_cell.angle_gamma   90.00
#
_symmetry.space_group_name_H-M   'P 1'
#
loop_
_entity.id
_entity.type
_entity.pdbx_description
1 polymer ?
#
loop_
_entity_poly.entity_id
_entity_poly.type
_entity_poly.pdbx_seq_one_letter_code
_entity_poly.pdbx_strand_id
1 'polypeptide(L)'
;MEVLAVDLMKLAGNAPYIAIAALGLALVIFLHELGHFAVAKWCNVFVERFSIGFGPVFFSRKWGETEYALSLIPFGGYVKMLGQDDADPSQLTNEEIAQDPRSYIAKTVFQRMAIISAGVTMNVLTALLFFLISYQVGFPSPPSTIGDVRPGMPAWKAGMRAGDAIEKLNDQPIQTYQELQMGVALSSGTLKLEGKHADGQPFHILVEPEAKGLHPQIGVRQIEGLTVFGDIPGLAASRATPRFRQGDQIAKVGDREVTSAVEFHREVALQSGKSLEITVNRINDKDGKPLASPTAETITITDNFFRTLGLTLDSGPIAAVRKGSPAETAGLKEGDKLANLDGLNIGTQLDPLKLPNEFAKRAGKEIEVIVTRQIVGGGQESVSLRLIPDDTPGWLDQPMLEGEPLSIPAIGAAFHVLPVVLTVEPGGTADKGGVKPGPLKKLTLTRPAETTSSTDPDKDAVITVNFDEAHRNNGAYAFWLIQ
;
A
#
# COMPACT_ATOMS: atom_id res chain seq x y z
N MET A 1 3.04 35.65 9.88
CA MET A 1 1.71 35.34 10.45
C MET A 1 1.08 34.12 9.81
N GLU A 2 1.15 33.95 8.49
CA GLU A 2 0.60 32.75 7.81
C GLU A 2 1.25 31.43 8.22
N VAL A 3 2.58 31.37 8.41
CA VAL A 3 3.27 30.16 8.89
C VAL A 3 2.81 29.74 10.28
N LEU A 4 2.65 30.71 11.20
CA LEU A 4 2.11 30.50 12.54
C LEU A 4 0.64 30.05 12.53
N ALA A 5 -0.16 30.56 11.59
CA ALA A 5 -1.56 30.16 11.44
C ALA A 5 -1.70 28.74 10.88
N VAL A 6 -0.86 28.35 9.92
CA VAL A 6 -0.79 26.99 9.36
C VAL A 6 -0.33 25.98 10.42
N ASP A 7 0.64 26.34 11.25
CA ASP A 7 1.09 25.50 12.36
C ASP A 7 0.03 25.36 13.47
N LEU A 8 -0.70 26.44 13.80
CA LEU A 8 -1.83 26.36 14.73
C LEU A 8 -2.98 25.50 14.19
N MET A 9 -3.27 25.56 12.89
CA MET A 9 -4.32 24.75 12.25
C MET A 9 -3.96 23.27 12.24
N LYS A 10 -2.68 22.93 11.98
CA LYS A 10 -2.17 21.56 12.11
C LYS A 10 -2.21 21.07 13.55
N LEU A 11 -1.89 21.93 14.53
CA LEU A 11 -2.01 21.61 15.95
C LEU A 11 -3.47 21.36 16.36
N ALA A 12 -4.40 22.17 15.86
CA ALA A 12 -5.83 22.02 16.13
C ALA A 12 -6.42 20.75 15.53
N GLY A 13 -6.01 20.37 14.30
CA GLY A 13 -6.38 19.10 13.68
C GLY A 13 -5.83 17.87 14.43
N ASN A 14 -4.66 18.02 15.07
CA ASN A 14 -4.02 16.98 15.85
C ASN A 14 -4.39 16.98 17.35
N ALA A 15 -5.18 17.96 17.81
CA ALA A 15 -5.64 18.07 19.19
C ALA A 15 -6.23 16.77 19.77
N PRO A 16 -7.08 15.99 19.05
CA PRO A 16 -7.58 14.72 19.59
C PRO A 16 -6.46 13.70 19.80
N TYR A 17 -5.50 13.58 18.88
CA TYR A 17 -4.36 12.66 19.03
C TYR A 17 -3.43 13.08 20.16
N ILE A 18 -3.18 14.39 20.30
CA ILE A 18 -2.39 14.96 21.40
C ILE A 18 -3.09 14.69 22.73
N ALA A 19 -4.41 14.87 22.80
CA ALA A 19 -5.19 14.57 24.00
C ALA A 19 -5.15 13.08 24.36
N ILE A 20 -5.28 12.18 23.38
CA ILE A 20 -5.16 10.73 23.60
C ILE A 20 -3.76 10.37 24.10
N ALA A 21 -2.70 10.91 23.47
CA ALA A 21 -1.32 10.68 23.89
C ALA A 21 -1.07 11.21 25.31
N ALA A 22 -1.57 12.40 25.63
CA ALA A 22 -1.52 13.00 26.96
C ALA A 22 -2.20 12.13 28.01
N LEU A 23 -3.42 11.63 27.72
CA LEU A 23 -4.16 10.75 28.60
C LEU A 23 -3.44 9.40 28.80
N GLY A 24 -2.86 8.84 27.72
CA GLY A 24 -2.07 7.61 27.79
C GLY A 24 -0.83 7.78 28.68
N LEU A 25 -0.09 8.88 28.51
CA LEU A 25 1.07 9.19 29.35
C LEU A 25 0.67 9.39 30.82
N ALA A 26 -0.41 10.15 31.08
CA ALA A 26 -0.94 10.36 32.42
C ALA A 26 -1.34 9.03 33.09
N LEU A 27 -1.96 8.12 32.34
CA LEU A 27 -2.35 6.80 32.84
C LEU A 27 -1.14 5.93 33.20
N VAL A 28 -0.11 5.91 32.35
CA VAL A 28 1.13 5.13 32.60
C VAL A 28 1.85 5.67 33.82
N ILE A 29 1.98 7.00 33.97
CA ILE A 29 2.61 7.59 35.15
C ILE A 29 1.77 7.32 36.41
N PHE A 30 0.45 7.43 36.33
CA PHE A 30 -0.42 7.07 37.45
C PHE A 30 -0.20 5.62 37.92
N LEU A 31 -0.11 4.66 36.99
CA LEU A 31 0.16 3.25 37.33
C LEU A 31 1.57 3.04 37.89
N HIS A 32 2.56 3.81 37.42
CA HIS A 32 3.89 3.85 37.98
C HIS A 32 3.88 4.28 39.46
N GLU A 33 3.26 5.43 39.75
CA GLU A 33 3.13 5.95 41.11
C GLU A 33 2.31 5.01 42.00
N LEU A 34 1.26 4.38 41.45
CA LEU A 34 0.47 3.37 42.16
C LEU A 34 1.33 2.18 42.60
N GLY A 35 2.34 1.80 41.81
CA GLY A 35 3.31 0.78 42.18
C GLY A 35 4.10 1.15 43.44
N HIS A 36 4.72 2.33 43.43
CA HIS A 36 5.43 2.85 44.60
C HIS A 36 4.52 2.92 45.83
N PHE A 37 3.31 3.47 45.66
CA PHE A 37 2.31 3.59 46.71
C PHE A 37 1.90 2.24 47.31
N ALA A 38 1.56 1.27 46.47
CA ALA A 38 1.09 -0.04 46.90
C ALA A 38 2.16 -0.78 47.71
N VAL A 39 3.41 -0.78 47.24
CA VAL A 39 4.52 -1.46 47.93
C VAL A 39 4.93 -0.70 49.20
N ALA A 40 4.89 0.63 49.20
CA ALA A 40 5.12 1.45 50.39
C ALA A 40 4.10 1.15 51.49
N LYS A 41 2.81 1.10 51.14
CA LYS A 41 1.74 0.70 52.08
C LYS A 41 1.92 -0.73 52.57
N TRP A 42 2.28 -1.67 51.69
CA TRP A 42 2.54 -3.06 52.05
C TRP A 42 3.73 -3.20 53.03
N CYS A 43 4.78 -2.39 52.86
CA CYS A 43 5.92 -2.32 53.76
C CYS A 43 5.64 -1.50 55.05
N ASN A 44 4.40 -1.09 55.29
CA ASN A 44 3.97 -0.24 56.40
C ASN A 44 4.76 1.09 56.47
N VAL A 45 5.02 1.72 55.32
CA VAL A 45 5.55 3.10 55.24
C VAL A 45 4.39 4.08 55.33
N PHE A 46 4.56 5.16 56.09
CA PHE A 46 3.58 6.24 56.14
C PHE A 46 3.63 7.04 54.83
N VAL A 47 2.48 7.10 54.14
CA VAL A 47 2.33 7.90 52.90
C VAL A 47 1.46 9.09 53.22
N GLU A 48 2.07 10.27 53.21
CA GLU A 48 1.40 11.55 53.47
C GLU A 48 0.39 11.85 52.37
N ARG A 49 0.83 11.72 51.11
CA ARG A 49 0.02 12.09 49.94
C ARG A 49 0.29 11.18 48.75
N PHE A 50 -0.78 10.81 48.08
CA PHE A 50 -0.75 10.23 46.73
C PHE A 50 -1.42 11.22 45.78
N SER A 51 -0.64 11.81 44.88
CA SER A 51 -1.11 12.86 43.97
C SER A 51 -1.11 12.40 42.53
N ILE A 52 -2.23 12.61 41.83
CA ILE A 52 -2.33 12.51 40.37
C ILE A 52 -2.19 13.91 39.81
N GLY A 53 -1.16 14.13 39.01
CA GLY A 53 -0.79 15.42 38.46
C GLY A 53 0.10 16.27 39.38
N PHE A 54 0.51 17.42 38.88
CA PHE A 54 1.36 18.42 39.54
C PHE A 54 0.68 19.78 39.66
N GLY A 55 1.26 20.65 40.49
CA GLY A 55 0.80 22.03 40.68
C GLY A 55 -0.38 22.15 41.65
N PRO A 56 -1.19 23.21 41.55
CA PRO A 56 -2.30 23.47 42.45
C PRO A 56 -3.26 22.28 42.53
N VAL A 57 -3.57 21.87 43.76
CA VAL A 57 -4.53 20.80 44.03
C VAL A 57 -5.92 21.29 43.66
N PHE A 58 -6.53 20.67 42.66
CA PHE A 58 -7.90 20.95 42.24
C PHE A 58 -8.89 20.34 43.22
N PHE A 59 -8.62 19.11 43.67
CA PHE A 59 -9.42 18.39 44.64
C PHE A 59 -8.54 17.46 45.46
N SER A 60 -8.71 17.44 46.78
CA SER A 60 -8.11 16.39 47.61
C SER A 60 -9.09 15.86 48.64
N ARG A 61 -8.90 14.60 49.02
CA ARG A 61 -9.64 13.95 50.09
C ARG A 61 -8.70 13.07 50.90
N LYS A 62 -8.70 13.25 52.21
CA LYS A 62 -8.02 12.33 53.12
C LYS A 62 -8.87 11.09 53.32
N TRP A 63 -8.31 9.93 53.01
CA TRP A 63 -8.94 8.65 53.31
C TRP A 63 -7.97 7.77 54.10
N GLY A 64 -8.37 7.46 55.33
CA GLY A 64 -7.48 6.88 56.33
C GLY A 64 -6.41 7.91 56.71
N GLU A 65 -5.15 7.53 56.51
CA GLU A 65 -4.00 8.35 56.84
C GLU A 65 -3.38 9.10 55.65
N THR A 66 -3.75 8.72 54.42
CA THR A 66 -3.19 9.29 53.18
C THR A 66 -4.14 10.32 52.58
N GLU A 67 -3.57 11.44 52.15
CA GLU A 67 -4.28 12.41 51.32
C GLU A 67 -4.21 11.98 49.85
N TYR A 68 -5.37 11.78 49.22
CA TYR A 68 -5.45 11.54 47.78
C TYR A 68 -5.76 12.87 47.10
N ALA A 69 -4.87 13.33 46.23
CA ALA A 69 -4.96 14.63 45.56
C ALA A 69 -5.04 14.47 44.04
N LEU A 70 -5.85 15.31 43.42
CA LEU A 70 -5.91 15.50 41.97
C LEU A 70 -5.50 16.95 41.69
N SER A 71 -4.39 17.13 40.98
CA SER A 71 -3.82 18.44 40.67
C SER A 71 -4.12 18.88 39.24
N LEU A 72 -4.03 20.18 39.00
CA LEU A 72 -4.46 20.81 37.74
C LEU A 72 -3.66 20.37 36.51
N ILE A 73 -2.38 20.02 36.67
CA ILE A 73 -1.52 19.57 35.55
C ILE A 73 -1.55 18.03 35.53
N PRO A 74 -2.23 17.37 34.58
CA PRO A 74 -2.44 15.93 34.61
C PRO A 74 -1.22 15.11 34.16
N PHE A 75 -0.13 15.77 33.76
CA PHE A 75 1.08 15.16 33.20
C PHE A 75 2.05 14.70 34.28
N GLY A 76 1.60 13.81 35.17
CA GLY A 76 2.45 13.26 36.21
C GLY A 76 1.73 12.81 37.46
N GLY A 77 2.48 12.66 38.53
CA GLY A 77 2.00 12.31 39.86
C GLY A 77 3.18 12.17 40.80
N TYR A 78 2.92 12.01 42.09
CA TYR A 78 3.96 11.69 43.05
C TYR A 78 3.38 10.99 44.28
N VAL A 79 4.20 10.15 44.90
CA VAL A 79 3.93 9.53 46.19
C VAL A 79 4.83 10.14 47.25
N LYS A 80 4.24 10.95 48.14
CA LYS A 80 4.97 11.56 49.25
C LYS A 80 5.04 10.59 50.44
N MET A 81 6.21 10.03 50.69
CA MET A 81 6.47 9.06 51.75
C MET A 81 7.25 9.72 52.90
N LEU A 82 6.92 9.35 54.13
CA LEU A 82 7.66 9.82 55.31
C LEU A 82 9.12 9.39 55.22
N GLY A 83 10.06 10.33 55.33
CA GLY A 83 11.50 10.06 55.21
C GLY A 83 11.99 9.85 53.77
N GLN A 84 11.16 10.10 52.76
CA GLN A 84 11.58 10.16 51.35
C GLN A 84 10.81 11.31 50.69
N ASP A 85 11.31 12.53 50.89
CA ASP A 85 10.82 13.74 50.23
C ASP A 85 11.92 14.29 49.31
N ASP A 86 11.71 14.17 47.99
CA ASP A 86 12.64 14.71 46.99
C ASP A 86 12.61 16.26 46.93
N ALA A 87 11.54 16.88 47.46
CA ALA A 87 11.37 18.33 47.49
C ALA A 87 11.88 18.98 48.79
N ASP A 88 12.05 18.19 49.86
CA ASP A 88 12.58 18.65 51.15
C ASP A 88 13.66 17.69 51.69
N PRO A 89 14.94 17.87 51.28
CA PRO A 89 16.06 17.05 51.73
C PRO A 89 16.30 17.10 53.24
N SER A 90 15.74 18.08 53.96
CA SER A 90 15.93 18.22 55.41
C SER A 90 15.29 17.08 56.21
N GLN A 91 14.28 16.40 55.64
CA GLN A 91 13.69 15.21 56.24
C GLN A 91 14.64 14.00 56.28
N LEU A 92 15.63 13.95 55.38
CA LEU A 92 16.66 12.89 55.39
C LEU A 92 17.64 13.04 56.56
N THR A 93 17.74 14.25 57.13
CA THR A 93 18.66 14.61 58.23
C THR A 93 17.97 14.77 59.59
N ASN A 94 16.65 14.64 59.65
CA ASN A 94 15.89 14.73 60.89
C ASN A 94 15.93 13.38 61.64
N GLU A 95 16.56 13.35 62.81
CA GLU A 95 16.71 12.15 63.63
C GLU A 95 15.37 11.55 64.06
N GLU A 96 14.33 12.36 64.32
CA GLU A 96 13.00 11.86 64.71
C GLU A 96 12.31 11.13 63.55
N ILE A 97 12.44 11.66 62.32
CA ILE A 97 11.89 11.04 61.10
C ILE A 97 12.67 9.77 60.75
N ALA A 98 13.98 9.74 60.99
CA ALA A 98 14.80 8.55 60.76
C ALA A 98 14.52 7.43 61.78
N GLN A 99 14.09 7.78 63.00
CA GLN A 99 13.75 6.83 64.07
C GLN A 99 12.31 6.28 64.00
N ASP A 100 11.40 6.91 63.24
CA ASP A 100 10.04 6.39 63.07
C ASP A 100 10.08 5.03 62.30
N PRO A 101 9.57 3.92 62.89
CA PRO A 101 9.52 2.62 62.22
C PRO A 101 8.73 2.59 60.91
N ARG A 102 7.87 3.60 60.67
CA ARG A 102 7.07 3.79 59.46
C ARG A 102 7.71 4.75 58.46
N SER A 103 8.89 5.30 58.77
CA SER A 103 9.71 6.06 57.83
C SER A 103 10.33 5.14 56.78
N TYR A 104 10.46 5.64 55.55
CA TYR A 104 11.13 4.94 54.46
C TYR A 104 12.58 4.59 54.81
N ILE A 105 13.32 5.50 55.44
CA ILE A 105 14.73 5.31 55.80
C ILE A 105 14.89 4.20 56.84
N ALA A 106 13.94 4.07 57.77
CA ALA A 106 13.95 3.04 58.80
C ALA A 106 13.70 1.62 58.26
N LYS A 107 13.22 1.46 57.02
CA LYS A 107 13.00 0.14 56.40
C LYS A 107 14.29 -0.54 56.01
N THR A 108 14.27 -1.88 55.90
CA THR A 108 15.43 -2.64 55.43
C THR A 108 15.79 -2.27 53.97
N VAL A 109 17.04 -2.52 53.58
CA VAL A 109 17.51 -2.28 52.21
C VAL A 109 16.60 -2.95 51.18
N PHE A 110 16.19 -4.19 51.41
CA PHE A 110 15.31 -4.92 50.49
C PHE A 110 13.92 -4.29 50.36
N GLN A 111 13.34 -3.80 51.46
CA GLN A 111 12.05 -3.11 51.42
C GLN A 111 12.14 -1.79 50.65
N ARG A 112 13.21 -1.02 50.88
CA ARG A 112 13.46 0.22 50.14
C ARG A 112 13.67 -0.02 48.65
N MET A 113 14.47 -1.03 48.29
CA MET A 113 14.66 -1.45 46.91
C MET A 113 13.34 -1.90 46.28
N ALA A 114 12.53 -2.69 46.98
CA ALA A 114 11.22 -3.12 46.50
C ALA A 114 10.30 -1.91 46.22
N ILE A 115 10.27 -0.92 47.11
CA ILE A 115 9.47 0.31 46.93
C ILE A 115 9.95 1.10 45.71
N ILE A 116 11.26 1.37 45.56
CA ILE A 116 11.79 2.12 44.40
C ILE A 116 11.61 1.33 43.10
N SER A 117 11.77 0.01 43.11
CA SER A 117 11.59 -0.81 41.89
C SER A 117 10.13 -1.05 41.53
N ALA A 118 9.19 -0.78 42.45
CA ALA A 118 7.77 -1.05 42.24
C ALA A 118 7.16 -0.29 41.07
N GLY A 119 7.53 0.99 40.88
CA GLY A 119 7.02 1.79 39.76
C GLY A 119 7.44 1.23 38.40
N VAL A 120 8.72 0.91 38.23
CA VAL A 120 9.22 0.29 36.98
C VAL A 120 8.60 -1.08 36.76
N THR A 121 8.47 -1.89 37.81
CA THR A 121 7.82 -3.20 37.74
C THR A 121 6.36 -3.07 37.30
N MET A 122 5.61 -2.12 37.85
CA MET A 122 4.24 -1.85 37.43
C MET A 122 4.14 -1.38 35.98
N ASN A 123 5.11 -0.62 35.48
CA ASN A 123 5.14 -0.28 34.05
C ASN A 123 5.34 -1.51 33.16
N VAL A 124 6.21 -2.44 33.53
CA VAL A 124 6.40 -3.70 32.79
C VAL A 124 5.12 -4.53 32.78
N LEU A 125 4.46 -4.68 33.95
CA LEU A 125 3.19 -5.40 34.06
C LEU A 125 2.07 -4.72 33.27
N THR A 126 2.00 -3.40 33.32
CA THR A 126 1.03 -2.60 32.56
C THR A 126 1.27 -2.74 31.06
N ALA A 127 2.53 -2.70 30.62
CA ALA A 127 2.90 -2.90 29.22
C ALA A 127 2.50 -4.30 28.72
N LEU A 128 2.73 -5.35 29.54
CA LEU A 128 2.28 -6.70 29.22
C LEU A 128 0.75 -6.79 29.13
N LEU A 129 0.03 -6.17 30.07
CA LEU A 129 -1.43 -6.12 30.03
C LEU A 129 -1.94 -5.41 28.78
N PHE A 130 -1.40 -4.23 28.45
CA PHE A 130 -1.77 -3.50 27.24
C PHE A 130 -1.42 -4.26 25.98
N PHE A 131 -0.30 -4.98 25.96
CA PHE A 131 0.06 -5.88 24.86
C PHE A 131 -0.98 -6.99 24.69
N LEU A 132 -1.38 -7.66 25.78
CA LEU A 132 -2.40 -8.72 25.72
C LEU A 132 -3.76 -8.21 25.24
N ILE A 133 -4.20 -7.04 25.74
CA ILE A 133 -5.44 -6.39 25.29
C ILE A 133 -5.33 -6.03 23.81
N SER A 134 -4.24 -5.39 23.40
CA SER A 134 -4.04 -4.99 21.99
C SER A 134 -3.99 -6.20 21.05
N TYR A 135 -3.38 -7.30 21.49
CA TYR A 135 -3.34 -8.54 20.73
C TYR A 135 -4.72 -9.17 20.55
N GLN A 136 -5.59 -9.11 21.58
CA GLN A 136 -6.96 -9.60 21.49
C GLN A 136 -7.86 -8.76 20.58
N VAL A 137 -7.65 -7.44 20.53
CA VAL A 137 -8.36 -6.54 19.61
C VAL A 137 -7.97 -6.85 18.16
N GLY A 138 -6.76 -7.38 17.94
CA GLY A 138 -6.20 -7.62 16.61
C GLY A 138 -5.87 -6.32 15.89
N PHE A 139 -5.22 -6.42 14.73
CA PHE A 139 -5.02 -5.29 13.83
C PHE A 139 -5.57 -5.65 12.45
N PRO A 140 -6.29 -4.74 11.76
CA PRO A 140 -6.72 -4.99 10.39
C PRO A 140 -5.49 -5.20 9.51
N SER A 141 -5.27 -6.42 9.06
CA SER A 141 -4.21 -6.76 8.11
C SER A 141 -4.81 -7.02 6.73
N PRO A 142 -4.15 -6.60 5.64
CA PRO A 142 -4.56 -6.97 4.31
C PRO A 142 -4.67 -8.49 4.20
N PRO A 143 -5.78 -9.02 3.66
CA PRO A 143 -5.95 -10.46 3.49
C PRO A 143 -4.89 -10.99 2.52
N SER A 144 -4.66 -12.30 2.51
CA SER A 144 -3.83 -13.00 1.53
C SER A 144 -4.42 -13.04 0.10
N THR A 145 -5.28 -12.07 -0.23
CA THR A 145 -5.83 -11.84 -1.56
C THR A 145 -4.87 -10.97 -2.37
N ILE A 146 -4.61 -11.40 -3.59
CA ILE A 146 -3.67 -10.76 -4.50
C ILE A 146 -4.35 -9.62 -5.22
N GLY A 147 -3.78 -8.41 -5.12
CA GLY A 147 -4.27 -7.23 -5.83
C GLY A 147 -3.79 -7.18 -7.28
N ASP A 148 -2.53 -7.55 -7.49
CA ASP A 148 -1.86 -7.50 -8.78
C ASP A 148 -0.80 -8.61 -8.89
N VAL A 149 -0.59 -9.10 -10.11
CA VAL A 149 0.40 -10.14 -10.44
C VAL A 149 1.26 -9.64 -11.59
N ARG A 150 2.53 -9.39 -11.31
CA ARG A 150 3.46 -8.76 -12.25
C ARG A 150 3.71 -9.64 -13.48
N PRO A 151 3.44 -9.16 -14.71
CA PRO A 151 3.64 -9.95 -15.93
C PRO A 151 5.06 -10.50 -16.06
N GLY A 152 5.16 -11.79 -16.37
CA GLY A 152 6.44 -12.49 -16.52
C GLY A 152 7.14 -12.92 -15.23
N MET A 153 6.65 -12.54 -14.06
CA MET A 153 7.17 -13.04 -12.78
C MET A 153 6.67 -14.47 -12.48
N PRO A 154 7.30 -15.21 -11.53
CA PRO A 154 6.96 -16.61 -11.27
C PRO A 154 5.48 -16.89 -10.98
N ALA A 155 4.81 -16.05 -10.17
CA ALA A 155 3.38 -16.19 -9.88
C ALA A 155 2.52 -16.06 -11.15
N TRP A 156 2.83 -15.06 -11.98
CA TRP A 156 2.12 -14.82 -13.24
C TRP A 156 2.28 -16.00 -14.20
N LYS A 157 3.51 -16.50 -14.37
CA LYS A 157 3.79 -17.68 -15.21
C LYS A 157 3.05 -18.92 -14.73
N ALA A 158 2.93 -19.09 -13.41
CA ALA A 158 2.24 -20.22 -12.79
C ALA A 158 0.71 -20.21 -12.95
N GLY A 159 0.12 -19.14 -13.50
CA GLY A 159 -1.32 -19.05 -13.74
C GLY A 159 -2.08 -18.15 -12.77
N MET A 160 -1.40 -17.50 -11.82
CA MET A 160 -2.05 -16.62 -10.86
C MET A 160 -2.60 -15.35 -11.52
N ARG A 161 -3.68 -14.82 -10.94
CA ARG A 161 -4.38 -13.61 -11.39
C ARG A 161 -4.71 -12.69 -10.21
N ALA A 162 -4.97 -11.42 -10.51
CA ALA A 162 -5.54 -10.50 -9.56
C ALA A 162 -6.88 -11.03 -9.05
N GLY A 163 -7.12 -10.93 -7.74
CA GLY A 163 -8.29 -11.46 -7.05
C GLY A 163 -8.13 -12.88 -6.51
N ASP A 164 -7.04 -13.59 -6.86
CA ASP A 164 -6.73 -14.89 -6.26
C ASP A 164 -6.50 -14.73 -4.75
N ALA A 165 -7.10 -15.61 -3.94
CA ALA A 165 -6.90 -15.68 -2.50
C ALA A 165 -6.05 -16.90 -2.16
N ILE A 166 -4.88 -16.68 -1.55
CA ILE A 166 -3.99 -17.76 -1.12
C ILE A 166 -4.37 -18.17 0.29
N GLU A 167 -4.74 -19.44 0.46
CA GLU A 167 -5.16 -20.00 1.75
C GLU A 167 -4.02 -20.75 2.44
N LYS A 168 -3.04 -21.28 1.67
CA LYS A 168 -1.88 -21.98 2.22
C LYS A 168 -0.58 -21.72 1.46
N LEU A 169 0.52 -21.74 2.21
CA LEU A 169 1.90 -21.70 1.73
C LEU A 169 2.68 -22.85 2.36
N ASN A 170 3.23 -23.77 1.56
CA ASN A 170 3.99 -24.95 2.02
C ASN A 170 3.27 -25.73 3.12
N ASP A 171 1.99 -26.06 2.87
CA ASP A 171 1.08 -26.76 3.77
C ASP A 171 0.72 -26.00 5.08
N GLN A 172 1.26 -24.80 5.29
CA GLN A 172 0.88 -23.92 6.40
C GLN A 172 -0.27 -23.00 5.98
N PRO A 173 -1.35 -22.90 6.77
CA PRO A 173 -2.41 -21.92 6.51
C PRO A 173 -1.88 -20.51 6.69
N ILE A 174 -2.29 -19.62 5.80
CA ILE A 174 -2.01 -18.19 5.90
C ILE A 174 -3.31 -17.40 5.81
N GLN A 175 -3.36 -16.25 6.49
CA GLN A 175 -4.54 -15.37 6.51
C GLN A 175 -4.24 -13.98 5.97
N THR A 176 -2.98 -13.55 6.05
CA THR A 176 -2.58 -12.20 5.72
C THR A 176 -1.58 -12.16 4.57
N TYR A 177 -1.59 -11.06 3.82
CA TYR A 177 -0.58 -10.83 2.79
C TYR A 177 0.84 -10.77 3.40
N GLN A 178 0.97 -10.31 4.64
CA GLN A 178 2.26 -10.21 5.31
C GLN A 178 2.85 -11.60 5.65
N GLU A 179 2.02 -12.56 6.03
CA GLU A 179 2.43 -13.96 6.16
C GLU A 179 2.89 -14.54 4.82
N LEU A 180 2.17 -14.26 3.73
CA LEU A 180 2.59 -14.66 2.38
C LEU A 180 3.96 -14.07 2.04
N GLN A 181 4.12 -12.75 2.18
CA GLN A 181 5.35 -12.05 1.85
C GLN A 181 6.53 -12.57 2.67
N MET A 182 6.34 -12.74 3.98
CA MET A 182 7.38 -13.26 4.88
C MET A 182 7.73 -14.72 4.55
N GLY A 183 6.73 -15.55 4.29
CA GLY A 183 6.94 -16.95 3.93
C GLY A 183 7.65 -17.12 2.58
N VAL A 184 7.35 -16.27 1.59
CA VAL A 184 8.09 -16.23 0.31
C VAL A 184 9.54 -15.77 0.55
N ALA A 185 9.75 -14.69 1.31
CA ALA A 185 11.08 -14.13 1.57
C ALA A 185 12.01 -15.08 2.35
N LEU A 186 11.45 -15.94 3.21
CA LEU A 186 12.19 -16.93 4.01
C LEU A 186 12.30 -18.31 3.33
N SER A 187 11.72 -18.46 2.14
CA SER A 187 11.71 -19.75 1.45
C SER A 187 13.06 -20.12 0.84
N SER A 188 13.31 -21.42 0.74
CA SER A 188 14.42 -21.97 -0.03
C SER A 188 13.87 -22.98 -1.05
N GLY A 189 13.86 -22.60 -2.32
CA GLY A 189 13.35 -23.42 -3.42
C GLY A 189 11.87 -23.23 -3.73
N THR A 190 11.28 -24.24 -4.36
CA THR A 190 9.90 -24.21 -4.87
C THR A 190 8.88 -24.10 -3.74
N LEU A 191 7.95 -23.15 -3.89
CA LEU A 191 6.81 -22.94 -3.02
C LEU A 191 5.58 -23.70 -3.51
N LYS A 192 4.85 -24.30 -2.57
CA LYS A 192 3.52 -24.87 -2.81
C LYS A 192 2.47 -23.86 -2.36
N LEU A 193 1.71 -23.31 -3.31
CA LEU A 193 0.59 -22.39 -3.04
C LEU A 193 -0.73 -23.10 -3.29
N GLU A 194 -1.65 -22.97 -2.34
CA GLU A 194 -3.04 -23.43 -2.47
C GLU A 194 -3.97 -22.27 -2.17
N GLY A 195 -5.05 -22.16 -2.93
CA GLY A 195 -5.99 -21.06 -2.80
C GLY A 195 -7.19 -21.19 -3.71
N LYS A 196 -7.88 -20.07 -3.92
CA LYS A 196 -9.03 -19.95 -4.82
C LYS A 196 -8.85 -18.77 -5.75
N HIS A 197 -9.24 -18.95 -7.00
CA HIS A 197 -9.39 -17.85 -7.93
C HIS A 197 -10.56 -16.95 -7.52
N ALA A 198 -10.64 -15.76 -8.14
CA ALA A 198 -11.72 -14.81 -7.87
C ALA A 198 -13.13 -15.38 -8.13
N ASP A 199 -13.26 -16.37 -9.01
CA ASP A 199 -14.51 -17.09 -9.29
C ASP A 199 -14.82 -18.22 -8.28
N GLY A 200 -13.95 -18.41 -7.29
CA GLY A 200 -14.06 -19.44 -6.25
C GLY A 200 -13.46 -20.78 -6.61
N GLN A 201 -12.94 -20.97 -7.84
CA GLN A 201 -12.32 -22.24 -8.24
C GLN A 201 -11.01 -22.47 -7.49
N PRO A 202 -10.80 -23.65 -6.89
CA PRO A 202 -9.56 -23.94 -6.17
C PRO A 202 -8.40 -24.10 -7.14
N PHE A 203 -7.21 -23.68 -6.71
CA PHE A 203 -5.97 -23.93 -7.42
C PHE A 203 -4.88 -24.47 -6.49
N HIS A 204 -3.98 -25.25 -7.09
CA HIS A 204 -2.77 -25.77 -6.46
C HIS A 204 -1.61 -25.59 -7.44
N ILE A 205 -0.65 -24.74 -7.08
CA ILE A 205 0.46 -24.40 -7.97
C ILE A 205 1.79 -24.51 -7.26
N LEU A 206 2.81 -24.84 -8.05
CA LEU A 206 4.20 -24.80 -7.64
C LEU A 206 4.84 -23.56 -8.26
N VAL A 207 5.43 -22.72 -7.42
CA VAL A 207 6.05 -21.46 -7.84
C VAL A 207 7.48 -21.45 -7.37
N GLU A 208 8.43 -21.27 -8.28
CA GLU A 208 9.83 -21.08 -7.93
C GLU A 208 10.12 -19.58 -7.80
N PRO A 209 10.42 -19.06 -6.59
CA PRO A 209 10.68 -17.63 -6.41
C PRO A 209 11.91 -17.17 -7.19
N GLU A 210 11.84 -15.96 -7.74
CA GLU A 210 13.02 -15.32 -8.31
C GLU A 210 13.87 -14.75 -7.17
N ALA A 211 15.12 -15.22 -7.07
CA ALA A 211 16.08 -14.79 -6.05
C ALA A 211 16.82 -13.48 -6.41
N LYS A 212 16.38 -12.74 -7.44
CA LYS A 212 16.96 -11.44 -7.80
C LYS A 212 16.40 -10.36 -6.86
N GLY A 213 17.27 -9.78 -6.04
CA GLY A 213 16.94 -8.69 -5.11
C GLY A 213 17.45 -8.95 -3.70
N LEU A 214 16.88 -8.24 -2.72
CA LEU A 214 17.23 -8.39 -1.30
C LEU A 214 16.70 -9.71 -0.72
N HIS A 215 15.53 -10.14 -1.19
CA HIS A 215 14.85 -11.38 -0.78
C HIS A 215 14.17 -12.04 -1.99
N PRO A 216 13.95 -13.37 -1.97
CA PRO A 216 13.17 -14.07 -3.00
C PRO A 216 11.76 -13.47 -3.15
N GLN A 217 11.26 -13.44 -4.38
CA GLN A 217 9.94 -12.88 -4.69
C GLN A 217 9.24 -13.68 -5.80
N ILE A 218 7.90 -13.70 -5.76
CA ILE A 218 7.07 -14.34 -6.78
C ILE A 218 6.34 -13.32 -7.68
N GLY A 219 6.46 -12.02 -7.40
CA GLY A 219 5.87 -10.95 -8.21
C GLY A 219 4.38 -10.72 -8.00
N VAL A 220 3.90 -10.83 -6.75
CA VAL A 220 2.52 -10.47 -6.37
C VAL A 220 2.53 -9.19 -5.54
N ARG A 221 1.38 -8.50 -5.48
CA ARG A 221 1.14 -7.36 -4.60
C ARG A 221 -0.14 -7.53 -3.80
N GLN A 222 -0.19 -6.92 -2.62
CA GLN A 222 -1.39 -6.91 -1.78
C GLN A 222 -2.55 -6.21 -2.48
N ILE A 223 -3.76 -6.66 -2.20
CA ILE A 223 -4.97 -5.96 -2.63
C ILE A 223 -5.09 -4.60 -1.96
N GLU A 224 -5.45 -3.59 -2.73
CA GLU A 224 -5.71 -2.23 -2.26
C GLU A 224 -7.20 -2.08 -1.86
N GLY A 225 -7.48 -1.10 -1.01
CA GLY A 225 -8.86 -0.76 -0.64
C GLY A 225 -9.53 0.14 -1.66
N LEU A 226 -10.85 0.31 -1.54
CA LEU A 226 -11.67 1.22 -2.37
C LEU A 226 -11.73 2.65 -1.81
N THR A 227 -10.82 3.01 -0.92
CA THR A 227 -10.79 4.33 -0.28
C THR A 227 -9.84 5.25 -1.03
N VAL A 228 -10.33 6.42 -1.44
CA VAL A 228 -9.53 7.44 -2.11
C VAL A 228 -8.57 8.09 -1.11
N PHE A 229 -7.27 7.97 -1.36
CA PHE A 229 -6.23 8.54 -0.49
C PHE A 229 -6.06 10.06 -0.67
N GLY A 230 -6.42 10.60 -1.82
CA GLY A 230 -6.32 12.02 -2.13
C GLY A 230 -6.32 12.28 -3.63
N ASP A 231 -6.46 13.55 -4.00
CA ASP A 231 -6.34 13.99 -5.37
C ASP A 231 -4.86 14.29 -5.70
N ILE A 232 -4.33 13.63 -6.74
CA ILE A 232 -2.98 13.91 -7.25
C ILE A 232 -3.13 14.81 -8.49
N PRO A 233 -2.65 16.06 -8.43
CA PRO A 233 -2.75 16.99 -9.56
C PRO A 233 -2.20 16.40 -10.87
N GLY A 234 -2.95 16.60 -11.95
CA GLY A 234 -2.57 16.18 -13.30
C GLY A 234 -3.16 14.83 -13.74
N LEU A 235 -3.56 13.98 -12.79
CA LEU A 235 -4.25 12.72 -13.10
C LEU A 235 -5.68 12.96 -13.58
N ALA A 236 -6.29 11.95 -14.20
CA ALA A 236 -7.68 12.03 -14.64
C ALA A 236 -8.65 12.34 -13.48
N ALA A 237 -8.41 11.76 -12.30
CA ALA A 237 -9.19 12.01 -11.09
C ALA A 237 -9.18 13.49 -10.65
N SER A 238 -8.09 14.24 -10.92
CA SER A 238 -7.99 15.65 -10.53
C SER A 238 -8.86 16.59 -11.36
N ARG A 239 -9.29 16.12 -12.53
CA ARG A 239 -10.20 16.83 -13.44
C ARG A 239 -11.66 16.40 -13.24
N ALA A 240 -11.93 15.50 -12.30
CA ALA A 240 -13.26 14.97 -12.07
C ALA A 240 -14.21 16.04 -11.52
N THR A 241 -15.48 15.95 -11.90
CA THR A 241 -16.54 16.85 -11.44
C THR A 241 -17.73 16.03 -10.93
N PRO A 242 -18.15 16.21 -9.66
CA PRO A 242 -17.46 16.93 -8.57
C PRO A 242 -16.09 16.30 -8.23
N ARG A 243 -15.17 17.05 -7.60
CA ARG A 243 -13.85 16.49 -7.23
C ARG A 243 -13.95 15.37 -6.21
N PHE A 244 -13.07 14.37 -6.31
CA PHE A 244 -12.85 13.39 -5.25
C PHE A 244 -12.37 14.07 -3.96
N ARG A 245 -12.70 13.47 -2.82
CA ARG A 245 -12.22 13.87 -1.49
C ARG A 245 -11.43 12.72 -0.86
N GLN A 246 -10.49 13.08 -0.01
CA GLN A 246 -9.80 12.09 0.81
C GLN A 246 -10.82 11.35 1.70
N GLY A 247 -10.75 10.02 1.68
CA GLY A 247 -11.65 9.14 2.41
C GLY A 247 -12.93 8.77 1.64
N ASP A 248 -13.17 9.32 0.44
CA ASP A 248 -14.28 8.88 -0.41
C ASP A 248 -14.15 7.36 -0.64
N GLN A 249 -15.24 6.62 -0.42
CA GLN A 249 -15.28 5.17 -0.61
C GLN A 249 -15.94 4.86 -1.94
N ILE A 250 -15.20 4.29 -2.89
CA ILE A 250 -15.72 3.91 -4.20
C ILE A 250 -16.74 2.78 -4.03
N ALA A 251 -17.92 2.98 -4.63
CA ALA A 251 -19.03 2.04 -4.53
C ALA A 251 -19.51 1.54 -5.90
N LYS A 252 -19.46 2.39 -6.94
CA LYS A 252 -19.91 2.02 -8.31
C LYS A 252 -19.02 2.60 -9.39
N VAL A 253 -18.97 1.90 -10.52
CA VAL A 253 -18.42 2.37 -11.80
C VAL A 253 -19.51 2.22 -12.86
N GLY A 254 -20.04 3.34 -13.36
CA GLY A 254 -21.30 3.37 -14.10
C GLY A 254 -22.43 2.76 -13.27
N ASP A 255 -23.14 1.79 -13.86
CA ASP A 255 -24.24 1.10 -13.20
C ASP A 255 -23.80 -0.10 -12.33
N ARG A 256 -22.50 -0.45 -12.35
CA ARG A 256 -22.00 -1.64 -11.65
C ARG A 256 -21.48 -1.32 -10.27
N GLU A 257 -21.94 -2.09 -9.30
CA GLU A 257 -21.37 -2.11 -7.95
C GLU A 257 -20.00 -2.78 -7.97
N VAL A 258 -19.06 -2.15 -7.25
CA VAL A 258 -17.69 -2.67 -7.08
C VAL A 258 -17.42 -2.83 -5.60
N THR A 259 -17.00 -4.03 -5.22
CA THR A 259 -16.74 -4.42 -3.82
C THR A 259 -15.27 -4.68 -3.54
N SER A 260 -14.45 -4.78 -4.60
CA SER A 260 -13.01 -4.95 -4.51
C SER A 260 -12.27 -4.04 -5.50
N ALA A 261 -10.99 -3.75 -5.21
CA ALA A 261 -10.14 -3.01 -6.13
C ALA A 261 -9.95 -3.74 -7.48
N VAL A 262 -10.01 -5.07 -7.49
CA VAL A 262 -9.91 -5.88 -8.72
C VAL A 262 -11.13 -5.65 -9.62
N GLU A 263 -12.34 -5.65 -9.04
CA GLU A 263 -13.57 -5.31 -9.76
C GLU A 263 -13.55 -3.86 -10.26
N PHE A 264 -13.11 -2.93 -9.41
CA PHE A 264 -12.95 -1.52 -9.78
C PHE A 264 -12.03 -1.36 -10.99
N HIS A 265 -10.81 -1.91 -10.95
CA HIS A 265 -9.87 -1.82 -12.07
C HIS A 265 -10.41 -2.47 -13.35
N ARG A 266 -11.11 -3.62 -13.23
CA ARG A 266 -11.75 -4.27 -14.37
C ARG A 266 -12.79 -3.36 -15.04
N GLU A 267 -13.69 -2.79 -14.25
CA GLU A 267 -14.77 -1.94 -14.77
C GLU A 267 -14.22 -0.61 -15.35
N VAL A 268 -13.18 -0.03 -14.74
CA VAL A 268 -12.46 1.13 -15.29
C VAL A 268 -11.84 0.78 -16.65
N ALA A 269 -11.18 -0.37 -16.76
CA ALA A 269 -10.52 -0.81 -18.00
C ALA A 269 -11.54 -1.05 -19.13
N LEU A 270 -12.71 -1.64 -18.83
CA LEU A 270 -13.79 -1.84 -19.81
C LEU A 270 -14.38 -0.52 -20.34
N GLN A 271 -14.27 0.55 -19.57
CA GLN A 271 -14.76 1.88 -19.93
C GLN A 271 -13.65 2.81 -20.45
N SER A 272 -12.46 2.27 -20.75
CA SER A 272 -11.34 3.03 -21.31
C SER A 272 -11.74 3.82 -22.56
N GLY A 273 -11.35 5.10 -22.62
CA GLY A 273 -11.68 6.00 -23.73
C GLY A 273 -13.08 6.60 -23.69
N LYS A 274 -13.87 6.34 -22.64
CA LYS A 274 -15.20 6.92 -22.43
C LYS A 274 -15.20 7.82 -21.19
N SER A 275 -16.22 8.68 -21.07
CA SER A 275 -16.49 9.35 -19.80
C SER A 275 -16.82 8.30 -18.75
N LEU A 276 -16.20 8.39 -17.58
CA LEU A 276 -16.35 7.44 -16.49
C LEU A 276 -17.21 8.09 -15.39
N GLU A 277 -18.23 7.38 -14.93
CA GLU A 277 -19.02 7.78 -13.76
C GLU A 277 -18.64 6.88 -12.59
N ILE A 278 -18.20 7.48 -11.48
CA ILE A 278 -17.83 6.77 -10.26
C ILE A 278 -18.73 7.26 -9.14
N THR A 279 -19.54 6.37 -8.57
CA THR A 279 -20.29 6.70 -7.36
C THR A 279 -19.45 6.39 -6.14
N VAL A 280 -19.31 7.38 -5.26
CA VAL A 280 -18.61 7.25 -3.99
C VAL A 280 -19.55 7.48 -2.81
N ASN A 281 -19.28 6.80 -1.69
CA ASN A 281 -19.86 7.15 -0.40
C ASN A 281 -18.92 8.15 0.29
N ARG A 282 -19.37 9.39 0.41
CA ARG A 282 -18.63 10.43 1.12
C ARG A 282 -18.79 10.26 2.61
N ILE A 283 -17.67 10.18 3.31
CA ILE A 283 -17.62 10.15 4.77
C ILE A 283 -17.18 11.49 5.36
N ASN A 284 -16.67 12.41 4.53
CA ASN A 284 -16.18 13.73 4.93
C ASN A 284 -16.86 14.85 4.11
N ASP A 285 -17.08 16.00 4.74
CA ASP A 285 -17.51 17.22 4.08
C ASP A 285 -16.39 17.86 3.22
N LYS A 286 -16.64 19.04 2.65
CA LYS A 286 -15.67 19.74 1.79
C LYS A 286 -14.45 20.26 2.56
N ASP A 287 -14.58 20.45 3.87
CA ASP A 287 -13.53 20.93 4.76
C ASP A 287 -12.78 19.76 5.44
N GLY A 288 -13.10 18.51 5.06
CA GLY A 288 -12.49 17.31 5.62
C GLY A 288 -13.06 16.88 6.98
N LYS A 289 -14.18 17.47 7.42
CA LYS A 289 -14.83 17.06 8.68
C LYS A 289 -15.70 15.82 8.45
N PRO A 290 -15.71 14.85 9.39
CA PRO A 290 -16.58 13.69 9.28
C PRO A 290 -18.06 14.07 9.18
N LEU A 291 -18.77 13.44 8.24
CA LEU A 291 -20.21 13.54 8.11
C LEU A 291 -20.89 12.66 9.18
N ALA A 292 -22.07 13.09 9.65
CA ALA A 292 -22.87 12.29 10.60
C ALA A 292 -23.32 10.94 10.01
N SER A 293 -23.43 10.85 8.69
CA SER A 293 -23.72 9.61 7.96
C SER A 293 -23.13 9.70 6.55
N PRO A 294 -22.69 8.57 5.95
CA PRO A 294 -22.18 8.59 4.59
C PRO A 294 -23.23 9.03 3.57
N THR A 295 -22.83 9.81 2.57
CA THR A 295 -23.72 10.25 1.48
C THR A 295 -23.18 9.79 0.13
N ALA A 296 -24.02 9.15 -0.68
CA ALA A 296 -23.65 8.75 -2.03
C ALA A 296 -23.59 9.97 -2.97
N GLU A 297 -22.55 10.05 -3.79
CA GLU A 297 -22.38 11.10 -4.79
C GLU A 297 -21.70 10.53 -6.04
N THR A 298 -22.20 10.87 -7.22
CA THR A 298 -21.59 10.46 -8.50
C THR A 298 -20.61 11.50 -8.99
N ILE A 299 -19.41 11.05 -9.31
CA ILE A 299 -18.28 11.83 -9.79
C ILE A 299 -18.03 11.43 -11.25
N THR A 300 -17.98 12.43 -12.14
CA THR A 300 -17.75 12.21 -13.56
C THR A 300 -16.31 12.57 -13.95
N ILE A 301 -15.65 11.68 -14.67
CA ILE A 301 -14.33 11.88 -15.27
C ILE A 301 -14.51 11.90 -16.79
N THR A 302 -14.38 13.08 -17.41
CA THR A 302 -14.64 13.26 -18.85
C THR A 302 -13.47 12.90 -19.75
N ASP A 303 -12.23 12.92 -19.23
CA ASP A 303 -10.98 12.75 -19.99
C ASP A 303 -10.22 11.47 -19.58
N ASN A 304 -10.87 10.31 -19.71
CA ASN A 304 -10.25 9.01 -19.45
C ASN A 304 -9.68 8.37 -20.75
N PHE A 305 -8.80 9.11 -21.42
CA PHE A 305 -8.17 8.65 -22.66
C PHE A 305 -6.80 8.06 -22.41
N PHE A 306 -6.49 6.95 -23.10
CA PHE A 306 -5.12 6.46 -23.18
C PHE A 306 -4.30 7.38 -24.10
N ARG A 307 -3.39 8.14 -23.51
CA ARG A 307 -2.55 9.12 -24.21
C ARG A 307 -1.44 8.43 -24.97
N THR A 308 -1.24 8.83 -26.22
CA THR A 308 -0.13 8.38 -27.06
C THR A 308 0.58 9.57 -27.69
N LEU A 309 1.77 9.35 -28.25
CA LEU A 309 2.56 10.38 -28.92
C LEU A 309 2.40 10.38 -30.44
N GLY A 310 1.53 9.52 -30.99
CA GLY A 310 1.46 9.25 -32.44
C GLY A 310 2.69 8.47 -32.95
N LEU A 311 3.25 7.60 -32.11
CA LEU A 311 4.38 6.72 -32.44
C LEU A 311 3.90 5.28 -32.44
N THR A 312 4.32 4.50 -33.43
CA THR A 312 4.25 3.04 -33.35
C THR A 312 5.64 2.50 -33.03
N LEU A 313 5.74 1.78 -31.91
CA LEU A 313 6.96 1.11 -31.50
C LEU A 313 7.01 -0.33 -32.02
N ASP A 314 8.19 -0.91 -32.12
CA ASP A 314 8.36 -2.32 -32.49
C ASP A 314 7.96 -3.26 -31.35
N SER A 315 7.43 -4.43 -31.70
CA SER A 315 7.20 -5.51 -30.75
C SER A 315 8.45 -6.36 -30.57
N GLY A 316 8.79 -6.66 -29.33
CA GLY A 316 9.78 -7.64 -28.97
C GLY A 316 9.20 -9.06 -28.98
N PRO A 317 10.03 -10.08 -28.72
CA PRO A 317 9.55 -11.42 -28.53
C PRO A 317 8.66 -11.53 -27.28
N ILE A 318 7.80 -12.55 -27.26
CA ILE A 318 7.06 -13.00 -26.08
C ILE A 318 8.07 -13.29 -24.97
N ALA A 319 7.93 -12.57 -23.86
CA ALA A 319 8.75 -12.70 -22.67
C ALA A 319 8.21 -13.78 -21.71
N ALA A 320 6.90 -13.99 -21.72
CA ALA A 320 6.25 -14.98 -20.88
C ALA A 320 4.91 -15.44 -21.46
N VAL A 321 4.58 -16.70 -21.20
CA VAL A 321 3.25 -17.28 -21.44
C VAL A 321 2.73 -17.83 -20.12
N ARG A 322 1.48 -17.48 -19.78
CA ARG A 322 0.84 -17.88 -18.53
C ARG A 322 0.30 -19.29 -18.66
N LYS A 323 0.55 -20.14 -17.65
CA LYS A 323 -0.01 -21.49 -17.59
C LYS A 323 -1.54 -21.48 -17.58
N GLY A 324 -2.16 -22.41 -18.30
CA GLY A 324 -3.61 -22.55 -18.44
C GLY A 324 -4.28 -21.43 -19.24
N SER A 325 -3.52 -20.67 -20.03
CA SER A 325 -4.03 -19.57 -20.84
C SER A 325 -4.38 -19.99 -22.28
N PRO A 326 -5.18 -19.19 -23.01
CA PRO A 326 -5.40 -19.40 -24.44
C PRO A 326 -4.11 -19.44 -25.27
N ALA A 327 -3.11 -18.62 -24.93
CA ALA A 327 -1.83 -18.59 -25.61
C ALA A 327 -1.04 -19.90 -25.42
N GLU A 328 -0.99 -20.43 -24.18
CA GLU A 328 -0.34 -21.72 -23.91
C GLU A 328 -1.03 -22.85 -24.68
N THR A 329 -2.36 -22.91 -24.62
CA THR A 329 -3.16 -23.93 -25.28
C THR A 329 -2.95 -23.93 -26.80
N ALA A 330 -2.83 -22.75 -27.39
CA ALA A 330 -2.57 -22.58 -28.82
C ALA A 330 -1.13 -22.87 -29.22
N GLY A 331 -0.22 -23.05 -28.27
CA GLY A 331 1.19 -23.37 -28.53
C GLY A 331 2.08 -22.14 -28.79
N LEU A 332 1.69 -20.96 -28.32
CA LEU A 332 2.56 -19.78 -28.26
C LEU A 332 3.70 -20.05 -27.26
N LYS A 333 4.92 -19.62 -27.59
CA LYS A 333 6.12 -19.88 -26.79
C LYS A 333 6.86 -18.58 -26.46
N GLU A 334 7.58 -18.59 -25.33
CA GLU A 334 8.59 -17.57 -25.06
C GLU A 334 9.61 -17.53 -26.22
N GLY A 335 9.96 -16.32 -26.66
CA GLY A 335 10.83 -16.10 -27.81
C GLY A 335 10.11 -15.91 -29.16
N ASP A 336 8.84 -16.29 -29.28
CA ASP A 336 8.05 -16.00 -30.49
C ASP A 336 7.87 -14.49 -30.66
N LYS A 337 7.91 -13.96 -31.88
CA LYS A 337 7.55 -12.55 -32.15
C LYS A 337 6.19 -12.50 -32.84
N LEU A 338 5.26 -11.70 -32.31
CA LEU A 338 3.95 -11.49 -32.91
C LEU A 338 4.11 -10.72 -34.24
N ALA A 339 3.65 -11.31 -35.35
CA ALA A 339 3.81 -10.73 -36.68
C ALA A 339 2.46 -10.23 -37.25
N ASN A 340 1.38 -10.99 -37.06
CA ASN A 340 0.08 -10.68 -37.63
C ASN A 340 -1.07 -11.12 -36.71
N LEU A 341 -2.15 -10.37 -36.71
CA LEU A 341 -3.41 -10.69 -36.03
C LEU A 341 -4.57 -10.51 -37.03
N ASP A 342 -5.26 -11.60 -37.37
CA ASP A 342 -6.41 -11.62 -38.31
C ASP A 342 -6.14 -10.88 -39.64
N GLY A 343 -4.98 -11.10 -40.24
CA GLY A 343 -4.56 -10.45 -41.49
C GLY A 343 -3.94 -9.06 -41.31
N LEU A 344 -3.94 -8.48 -40.11
CA LEU A 344 -3.34 -7.17 -39.83
C LEU A 344 -1.91 -7.30 -39.31
N ASN A 345 -0.96 -6.64 -39.98
CA ASN A 345 0.45 -6.67 -39.60
C ASN A 345 0.69 -5.84 -38.33
N ILE A 346 1.31 -6.48 -37.34
CA ILE A 346 1.70 -5.85 -36.08
C ILE A 346 2.94 -5.00 -36.31
N GLY A 347 2.93 -3.77 -35.78
CA GLY A 347 3.97 -2.75 -35.95
C GLY A 347 3.74 -1.78 -37.12
N THR A 348 2.97 -2.16 -38.14
CA THR A 348 2.67 -1.28 -39.29
C THR A 348 1.19 -0.92 -39.42
N GLN A 349 0.29 -1.87 -39.16
CA GLN A 349 -1.16 -1.65 -39.17
C GLN A 349 -1.77 -1.69 -37.77
N LEU A 350 -1.20 -2.51 -36.87
CA LEU A 350 -1.56 -2.56 -35.46
C LEU A 350 -0.40 -2.08 -34.59
N ASP A 351 -0.66 -1.07 -33.78
CA ASP A 351 0.28 -0.58 -32.78
C ASP A 351 0.45 -1.62 -31.65
N PRO A 352 1.67 -2.10 -31.36
CA PRO A 352 1.92 -3.03 -30.27
C PRO A 352 1.37 -2.56 -28.91
N LEU A 353 1.38 -1.26 -28.61
CA LEU A 353 0.79 -0.73 -27.36
C LEU A 353 -0.73 -0.94 -27.29
N LYS A 354 -1.40 -1.13 -28.43
CA LYS A 354 -2.86 -1.32 -28.51
C LYS A 354 -3.26 -2.79 -28.51
N LEU A 355 -2.30 -3.72 -28.65
CA LEU A 355 -2.60 -5.16 -28.69
C LEU A 355 -3.44 -5.65 -27.51
N PRO A 356 -3.21 -5.25 -26.24
CA PRO A 356 -4.06 -5.69 -25.13
C PRO A 356 -5.56 -5.44 -25.39
N ASN A 357 -5.90 -4.28 -25.94
CA ASN A 357 -7.28 -3.92 -26.28
C ASN A 357 -7.74 -4.60 -27.58
N GLU A 358 -6.87 -4.80 -28.56
CA GLU A 358 -7.23 -5.48 -29.81
C GLU A 358 -7.58 -6.96 -29.59
N PHE A 359 -6.87 -7.65 -28.70
CA PHE A 359 -7.22 -9.01 -28.29
C PHE A 359 -8.50 -9.03 -27.46
N ALA A 360 -8.66 -8.11 -26.50
CA ALA A 360 -9.87 -8.03 -25.67
C ALA A 360 -11.16 -7.82 -26.50
N LYS A 361 -11.11 -6.99 -27.57
CA LYS A 361 -12.24 -6.79 -28.51
C LYS A 361 -12.67 -8.07 -29.24
N ARG A 362 -11.79 -9.08 -29.31
CA ARG A 362 -12.00 -10.36 -29.98
C ARG A 362 -12.35 -11.49 -29.01
N ALA A 363 -12.61 -11.18 -27.74
CA ALA A 363 -13.00 -12.16 -26.73
C ALA A 363 -14.15 -13.07 -27.22
N GLY A 364 -14.00 -14.37 -26.95
CA GLY A 364 -14.97 -15.39 -27.34
C GLY A 364 -15.04 -15.72 -28.84
N LYS A 365 -14.20 -15.12 -29.69
CA LYS A 365 -14.11 -15.45 -31.13
C LYS A 365 -12.78 -16.13 -31.42
N GLU A 366 -12.80 -17.15 -32.28
CA GLU A 366 -11.56 -17.74 -32.81
C GLU A 366 -10.85 -16.71 -33.70
N ILE A 367 -9.56 -16.53 -33.46
CA ILE A 367 -8.69 -15.60 -34.18
C ILE A 367 -7.46 -16.34 -34.69
N GLU A 368 -6.82 -15.78 -35.72
CA GLU A 368 -5.53 -16.24 -36.23
C GLU A 368 -4.42 -15.28 -35.81
N VAL A 369 -3.38 -15.84 -35.18
CA VAL A 369 -2.16 -15.13 -34.82
C VAL A 369 -0.98 -15.78 -35.55
N ILE A 370 -0.28 -15.00 -36.38
CA ILE A 370 0.96 -15.46 -37.01
C ILE A 370 2.12 -14.95 -36.19
N VAL A 371 3.02 -15.87 -35.84
CA VAL A 371 4.24 -15.56 -35.10
C VAL A 371 5.49 -15.97 -35.89
N THR A 372 6.56 -15.22 -35.68
CA THR A 372 7.89 -15.60 -36.15
C THR A 372 8.61 -16.33 -35.03
N ARG A 373 8.98 -17.60 -35.28
CA ARG A 373 9.63 -18.49 -34.32
C ARG A 373 11.05 -18.82 -34.76
N GLN A 374 11.99 -18.82 -33.82
CA GLN A 374 13.37 -19.23 -34.08
C GLN A 374 13.46 -20.76 -34.16
N ILE A 375 14.15 -21.27 -35.19
CA ILE A 375 14.36 -22.70 -35.39
C ILE A 375 15.65 -23.12 -34.68
N VAL A 376 15.62 -24.30 -34.03
CA VAL A 376 16.83 -24.92 -33.46
C VAL A 376 17.81 -25.22 -34.59
N GLY A 377 18.98 -24.59 -34.56
CA GLY A 377 19.99 -24.67 -35.64
C GLY A 377 20.11 -23.40 -36.50
N GLY A 378 19.29 -22.38 -36.23
CA GLY A 378 19.33 -21.08 -36.90
C GLY A 378 18.22 -20.91 -37.94
N GLY A 379 17.81 -19.65 -38.16
CA GLY A 379 16.70 -19.30 -39.05
C GLY A 379 15.39 -19.04 -38.33
N GLN A 380 14.40 -18.55 -39.07
CA GLN A 380 13.07 -18.23 -38.57
C GLN A 380 12.01 -18.92 -39.42
N GLU A 381 10.95 -19.38 -38.77
CA GLU A 381 9.73 -19.88 -39.41
C GLU A 381 8.53 -19.01 -39.02
N SER A 382 7.52 -18.97 -39.90
CA SER A 382 6.22 -18.39 -39.60
C SER A 382 5.27 -19.50 -39.15
N VAL A 383 4.70 -19.35 -37.96
CA VAL A 383 3.76 -20.31 -37.37
C VAL A 383 2.40 -19.62 -37.23
N SER A 384 1.35 -20.23 -37.80
CA SER A 384 -0.04 -19.81 -37.59
C SER A 384 -0.61 -20.52 -36.36
N LEU A 385 -1.11 -19.75 -35.41
CA LEU A 385 -1.73 -20.20 -34.17
C LEU A 385 -3.19 -19.75 -34.16
N ARG A 386 -4.11 -20.66 -33.82
CA ARG A 386 -5.52 -20.34 -33.62
C ARG A 386 -5.87 -20.40 -32.15
N LEU A 387 -6.54 -19.38 -31.65
CA LEU A 387 -6.92 -19.28 -30.24
C LEU A 387 -8.20 -18.48 -30.07
N ILE A 388 -8.84 -18.65 -28.91
CA ILE A 388 -10.02 -17.87 -28.50
C ILE A 388 -9.61 -17.02 -27.29
N PRO A 389 -9.57 -15.68 -27.40
CA PRO A 389 -9.24 -14.83 -26.26
C PRO A 389 -10.34 -14.88 -25.18
N ASP A 390 -9.93 -14.82 -23.93
CA ASP A 390 -10.79 -14.70 -22.74
C ASP A 390 -11.44 -13.29 -22.67
N ASP A 391 -12.57 -13.17 -21.96
CA ASP A 391 -13.24 -11.89 -21.67
C ASP A 391 -12.53 -11.09 -20.55
N THR A 392 -11.27 -10.77 -20.80
CA THR A 392 -10.43 -9.97 -19.92
C THR A 392 -10.06 -8.65 -20.62
N PRO A 393 -10.35 -7.48 -20.02
CA PRO A 393 -10.01 -6.20 -20.64
C PRO A 393 -8.50 -6.04 -20.82
N GLY A 394 -8.12 -5.29 -21.86
CA GLY A 394 -6.73 -4.85 -22.03
C GLY A 394 -6.33 -3.84 -20.95
N TRP A 395 -5.03 -3.69 -20.72
CA TRP A 395 -4.47 -2.78 -19.71
C TRP A 395 -4.93 -3.05 -18.27
N LEU A 396 -5.37 -4.27 -17.98
CA LEU A 396 -5.65 -4.72 -16.62
C LEU A 396 -4.34 -4.96 -15.83
N ASP A 397 -3.37 -5.64 -16.44
CA ASP A 397 -2.02 -5.83 -15.87
C ASP A 397 -1.08 -4.74 -16.41
N GLN A 398 -0.94 -3.65 -15.69
CA GLN A 398 -0.15 -2.49 -16.12
C GLN A 398 1.34 -2.69 -15.80
N PRO A 399 2.28 -2.28 -16.67
CA PRO A 399 3.71 -2.32 -16.35
C PRO A 399 4.01 -1.24 -15.31
N MET A 400 4.23 -1.65 -14.06
CA MET A 400 4.48 -0.78 -12.91
C MET A 400 5.96 -0.46 -12.72
N LEU A 401 6.84 -1.29 -13.28
CA LEU A 401 8.28 -1.14 -13.13
C LEU A 401 9.01 -1.14 -14.47
N GLU A 402 10.17 -0.49 -14.45
CA GLU A 402 11.12 -0.52 -15.55
C GLU A 402 11.46 -1.96 -15.96
N GLY A 403 11.40 -2.21 -17.27
CA GLY A 403 11.71 -3.52 -17.85
C GLY A 403 10.57 -4.55 -17.83
N GLU A 404 9.44 -4.30 -17.15
CA GLU A 404 8.31 -5.25 -17.15
C GLU A 404 7.72 -5.41 -18.55
N PRO A 405 7.41 -6.65 -19.01
CA PRO A 405 6.74 -6.87 -20.28
C PRO A 405 5.28 -6.36 -20.23
N LEU A 406 4.76 -5.94 -21.38
CA LEU A 406 3.35 -5.60 -21.53
C LEU A 406 2.54 -6.91 -21.63
N SER A 407 1.58 -7.08 -20.72
CA SER A 407 0.64 -8.21 -20.75
C SER A 407 -0.42 -8.02 -21.84
N ILE A 408 -0.86 -9.12 -22.44
CA ILE A 408 -2.09 -9.26 -23.21
C ILE A 408 -3.00 -10.18 -22.38
N PRO A 409 -3.77 -9.64 -21.41
CA PRO A 409 -4.47 -10.43 -20.40
C PRO A 409 -5.42 -11.47 -21.00
N ALA A 410 -6.12 -11.09 -22.08
CA ALA A 410 -7.10 -11.90 -22.79
C ALA A 410 -6.52 -13.20 -23.37
N ILE A 411 -5.21 -13.29 -23.60
CA ILE A 411 -4.59 -14.53 -24.09
C ILE A 411 -3.57 -15.10 -23.09
N GLY A 412 -3.23 -14.36 -22.03
CA GLY A 412 -2.21 -14.77 -21.06
C GLY A 412 -0.80 -14.82 -21.66
N ALA A 413 -0.43 -13.84 -22.47
CA ALA A 413 0.94 -13.68 -22.99
C ALA A 413 1.48 -12.30 -22.61
N ALA A 414 2.78 -12.16 -22.43
CA ALA A 414 3.43 -10.89 -22.17
C ALA A 414 4.65 -10.71 -23.07
N PHE A 415 4.88 -9.50 -23.57
CA PHE A 415 5.96 -9.19 -24.52
C PHE A 415 6.56 -7.80 -24.24
N HIS A 416 7.82 -7.58 -24.64
CA HIS A 416 8.41 -6.25 -24.51
C HIS A 416 8.03 -5.37 -25.70
N VAL A 417 7.66 -4.12 -25.47
CA VAL A 417 7.60 -3.10 -26.51
C VAL A 417 8.99 -2.50 -26.63
N LEU A 418 9.63 -2.69 -27.78
CA LEU A 418 10.99 -2.24 -27.99
C LEU A 418 10.98 -0.72 -28.25
N PRO A 419 11.97 0.03 -27.73
CA PRO A 419 12.09 1.46 -27.96
C PRO A 419 12.64 1.76 -29.37
N VAL A 420 12.01 1.19 -30.40
CA VAL A 420 12.35 1.39 -31.82
C VAL A 420 11.09 1.89 -32.52
N VAL A 421 11.13 3.13 -32.98
CA VAL A 421 10.02 3.74 -33.73
C VAL A 421 9.97 3.13 -35.12
N LEU A 422 8.84 2.52 -35.47
CA LEU A 422 8.54 2.01 -36.80
C LEU A 422 7.88 3.08 -37.66
N THR A 423 6.86 3.74 -37.12
CA THR A 423 6.10 4.78 -37.83
C THR A 423 5.80 5.97 -36.92
N VAL A 424 5.64 7.13 -37.55
CA VAL A 424 5.26 8.39 -36.91
C VAL A 424 4.01 8.90 -37.61
N GLU A 425 2.96 9.18 -36.85
CA GLU A 425 1.69 9.70 -37.37
C GLU A 425 1.86 11.15 -37.85
N PRO A 426 1.61 11.45 -39.14
CA PRO A 426 1.75 12.81 -39.68
C PRO A 426 0.87 13.81 -38.93
N GLY A 427 1.45 14.95 -38.52
CA GLY A 427 0.77 15.99 -37.75
C GLY A 427 0.54 15.66 -36.27
N GLY A 428 0.90 14.45 -35.82
CA GLY A 428 0.86 14.03 -34.42
C GLY A 428 1.90 14.74 -33.55
N THR A 429 1.83 14.52 -32.24
CA THR A 429 2.74 15.15 -31.26
C THR A 429 4.21 14.84 -31.54
N ALA A 430 4.54 13.59 -31.85
CA ALA A 430 5.91 13.20 -32.16
C ALA A 430 6.41 13.72 -33.52
N ASP A 431 5.53 13.81 -34.53
CA ASP A 431 5.89 14.41 -35.83
C ASP A 431 6.21 15.90 -35.70
N LYS A 432 5.38 16.65 -34.95
CA LYS A 432 5.64 18.05 -34.59
C LYS A 432 6.95 18.21 -33.81
N GLY A 433 7.29 17.22 -32.99
CA GLY A 433 8.56 17.14 -32.27
C GLY A 433 9.76 16.70 -33.14
N GLY A 434 9.55 16.40 -34.42
CA GLY A 434 10.61 16.00 -35.36
C GLY A 434 11.12 14.57 -35.16
N VAL A 435 10.41 13.72 -34.43
CA VAL A 435 10.79 12.31 -34.21
C VAL A 435 10.81 11.57 -35.56
N LYS A 436 11.80 10.70 -35.77
CA LYS A 436 11.97 9.87 -36.97
C LYS A 436 11.98 8.38 -36.61
N PRO A 437 11.62 7.49 -37.56
CA PRO A 437 11.81 6.05 -37.37
C PRO A 437 13.25 5.69 -36.99
N GLY A 438 13.40 4.72 -36.10
CA GLY A 438 14.68 4.30 -35.54
C GLY A 438 14.67 4.15 -34.02
N PRO A 439 15.83 3.82 -33.42
CA PRO A 439 15.94 3.60 -31.98
C PRO A 439 15.74 4.90 -31.18
N LEU A 440 14.90 4.83 -30.15
CA LEU A 440 14.77 5.84 -29.12
C LEU A 440 15.83 5.62 -28.05
N LYS A 441 16.50 6.70 -27.65
CA LYS A 441 17.52 6.65 -26.59
C LYS A 441 16.98 7.04 -25.22
N LYS A 442 16.03 7.97 -25.19
CA LYS A 442 15.50 8.57 -23.96
C LYS A 442 14.12 9.15 -24.19
N LEU A 443 13.25 9.05 -23.19
CA LEU A 443 12.01 9.80 -23.07
C LEU A 443 12.09 10.70 -21.83
N THR A 444 11.72 11.97 -21.98
CA THR A 444 11.64 12.92 -20.86
C THR A 444 10.21 13.43 -20.77
N LEU A 445 9.57 13.23 -19.62
CA LEU A 445 8.23 13.72 -19.32
C LEU A 445 8.36 14.84 -18.29
N THR A 446 7.84 16.02 -18.62
CA THR A 446 7.82 17.18 -17.73
C THR A 446 6.40 17.45 -17.30
N ARG A 447 6.17 17.55 -15.99
CA ARG A 447 4.85 17.89 -15.44
C ARG A 447 4.48 19.33 -15.80
N PRO A 448 3.22 19.64 -16.17
CA PRO A 448 2.81 21.02 -16.40
C PRO A 448 2.91 21.88 -15.14
N ALA A 449 3.44 23.10 -15.24
CA ALA A 449 3.64 24.02 -14.11
C ALA A 449 2.36 24.28 -13.28
N GLU A 450 1.19 24.26 -13.93
CA GLU A 450 -0.14 24.49 -13.34
C GLU A 450 -0.61 23.36 -12.40
N THR A 451 0.06 22.19 -12.43
CA THR A 451 -0.28 21.04 -11.58
C THR A 451 0.48 21.00 -10.25
N THR A 452 1.26 22.04 -9.95
CA THR A 452 2.16 22.03 -8.80
C THR A 452 1.55 22.83 -7.64
N SER A 453 1.15 22.15 -6.57
CA SER A 453 1.00 22.84 -5.29
C SER A 453 2.39 23.31 -4.85
N SER A 454 2.50 24.50 -4.25
CA SER A 454 3.77 24.98 -3.68
C SER A 454 4.33 24.05 -2.58
N THR A 455 3.51 23.14 -2.07
CA THR A 455 3.85 22.12 -1.07
C THR A 455 4.13 20.73 -1.66
N ASP A 456 4.05 20.53 -2.97
CA ASP A 456 4.35 19.24 -3.61
C ASP A 456 5.88 19.06 -3.71
N PRO A 457 6.47 18.05 -3.02
CA PRO A 457 7.90 17.78 -3.10
C PRO A 457 8.36 17.38 -4.52
N ASP A 458 7.43 16.95 -5.39
CA ASP A 458 7.69 16.49 -6.76
C ASP A 458 7.27 17.52 -7.83
N LYS A 459 7.05 18.78 -7.45
CA LYS A 459 6.61 19.85 -8.35
C LYS A 459 7.48 20.04 -9.61
N ASP A 460 8.78 19.77 -9.50
CA ASP A 460 9.76 19.92 -10.58
C ASP A 460 10.14 18.55 -11.20
N ALA A 461 9.36 17.49 -10.95
CA ALA A 461 9.67 16.13 -11.38
C ALA A 461 9.70 16.04 -12.92
N VAL A 462 10.91 16.07 -13.44
CA VAL A 462 11.23 15.63 -14.80
C VAL A 462 11.47 14.12 -14.73
N ILE A 463 10.49 13.35 -15.20
CA ILE A 463 10.63 11.89 -15.26
C ILE A 463 11.43 11.57 -16.53
N THR A 464 12.57 10.91 -16.37
CA THR A 464 13.41 10.46 -17.48
C THR A 464 13.41 8.93 -17.52
N VAL A 465 13.04 8.36 -18.67
CA VAL A 465 13.24 6.94 -18.96
C VAL A 465 14.35 6.80 -19.98
N ASN A 466 15.43 6.11 -19.62
CA ASN A 466 16.55 5.81 -20.51
C ASN A 466 16.33 4.44 -21.18
N PHE A 467 16.66 4.34 -22.47
CA PHE A 467 16.49 3.13 -23.29
C PHE A 467 17.84 2.56 -23.79
N ASP A 468 18.93 2.85 -23.08
CA ASP A 468 20.25 2.36 -23.47
C ASP A 468 20.39 0.83 -23.30
N GLU A 469 21.50 0.28 -23.82
CA GLU A 469 21.79 -1.16 -23.80
C GLU A 469 21.87 -1.75 -22.39
N ALA A 470 22.15 -0.93 -21.37
CA ALA A 470 22.27 -1.37 -19.98
C ALA A 470 20.90 -1.58 -19.32
N HIS A 471 19.91 -0.75 -19.68
CA HIS A 471 18.60 -0.78 -19.02
C HIS A 471 17.56 -1.60 -19.80
N ARG A 472 17.66 -1.69 -21.14
CA ARG A 472 16.72 -2.43 -22.02
C ARG A 472 15.24 -2.23 -21.64
N ASN A 473 14.92 -1.01 -21.22
CA ASN A 473 13.61 -0.69 -20.67
C ASN A 473 12.50 -0.92 -21.70
N ASN A 474 11.38 -1.49 -21.23
CA ASN A 474 10.20 -1.67 -22.05
C ASN A 474 9.55 -0.31 -22.33
N GLY A 475 9.36 0.01 -23.62
CA GLY A 475 8.65 1.21 -24.05
C GLY A 475 7.24 1.32 -23.44
N ALA A 476 6.57 0.21 -23.16
CA ALA A 476 5.25 0.21 -22.54
C ALA A 476 5.24 0.88 -21.17
N TYR A 477 6.26 0.69 -20.32
CA TYR A 477 6.38 1.37 -19.03
C TYR A 477 6.48 2.89 -19.21
N ALA A 478 7.29 3.34 -20.16
CA ALA A 478 7.46 4.76 -20.43
C ALA A 478 6.16 5.44 -20.91
N PHE A 479 5.36 4.73 -21.71
CA PHE A 479 4.05 5.22 -22.14
C PHE A 479 2.99 5.09 -21.05
N TRP A 480 3.12 4.12 -20.15
CA TRP A 480 2.27 4.01 -18.97
C TRP A 480 2.45 5.22 -18.04
N LEU A 481 3.68 5.72 -17.86
CA LEU A 481 3.95 6.94 -17.10
C LEU A 481 3.32 8.23 -17.66
N ILE A 482 2.83 8.20 -18.91
CA ILE A 482 2.13 9.34 -19.54
C ILE A 482 0.65 9.39 -19.12
N GLN A 483 0.08 8.26 -18.72
CA GLN A 483 -1.34 8.13 -18.37
C GLN A 483 -1.62 8.83 -17.05
#